data_AF-A0A9D7NVG2-F1
#
_entry.id   AF-A0A9D7NVG2-F1
#
_cell.length_a   1.000
_cell.length_b   1.000
_cell.length_c   1.000
_cell.angle_alpha   90.00
_cell.angle_beta   90.00
_cell.angle_gamma   90.00
#
_symmetry.space_group_name_H-M   'P 1'
#
loop_
_entity.id
_entity.type
_entity.pdbx_description
1 polymer ?
#
loop_
_entity_poly.entity_id
_entity_poly.type
_entity_poly.pdbx_seq_one_letter_code
_entity_poly.pdbx_strand_id
1 'polypeptide(L)'
;MANIVANIAKGRVVEIYSRVKSNDPANSALILVPIETAGLESDAVLIDKATLSDWLSGTTNEQATMGRKTLTDAELAALPSPDNTNDRYDISLPAVTWAGATGNPVSKILVCYDSDTTAGTDADILPLAQIDFVATPSGTDLAMSGGVVFRAA
;
A
#
# COMPACT_ATOMS: atom_id res chain seq x y z
N MET A 1 -12.28 -8.30 1.40
CA MET A 1 -11.00 -7.61 1.15
C MET A 1 -9.93 -8.68 1.25
N ALA A 2 -9.53 -9.27 0.12
CA ALA A 2 -8.39 -10.17 0.12
C ALA A 2 -7.14 -9.29 0.06
N ASN A 3 -6.20 -9.56 0.96
CA ASN A 3 -4.93 -8.86 0.99
C ASN A 3 -3.85 -9.84 0.55
N ILE A 4 -3.07 -9.46 -0.45
CA ILE A 4 -2.00 -10.30 -0.98
C ILE A 4 -0.67 -9.62 -0.70
N VAL A 5 0.20 -10.31 0.05
CA VAL A 5 1.54 -9.82 0.36
C VAL A 5 2.46 -10.11 -0.82
N ALA A 6 3.13 -9.08 -1.35
CA ALA A 6 4.09 -9.21 -2.44
C ALA A 6 5.26 -10.11 -2.02
N ASN A 7 5.77 -10.93 -2.93
CA ASN A 7 6.83 -11.90 -2.62
C ASN A 7 8.12 -11.22 -2.10
N ILE A 8 8.43 -10.03 -2.62
CA ILE A 8 9.59 -9.22 -2.18
C ILE A 8 9.48 -8.72 -0.72
N ALA A 9 8.27 -8.65 -0.16
CA ALA A 9 8.01 -8.11 1.17
C ALA A 9 7.72 -9.17 2.24
N LYS A 10 7.54 -10.43 1.85
CA LYS A 10 7.28 -11.53 2.79
C LYS A 10 8.36 -11.60 3.87
N GLY A 11 7.95 -11.66 5.13
CA GLY A 11 8.84 -11.72 6.30
C GLY A 11 9.40 -10.38 6.80
N ARG A 12 9.21 -9.27 6.07
CA ARG A 12 9.76 -7.94 6.42
C ARG A 12 8.72 -6.83 6.58
N VAL A 13 7.43 -7.10 6.33
CA VAL A 13 6.37 -6.08 6.43
C VAL A 13 6.30 -5.43 7.81
N VAL A 14 6.40 -6.21 8.89
CA VAL A 14 6.35 -5.69 10.27
C VAL A 14 7.54 -4.78 10.56
N GLU A 15 8.74 -5.19 10.14
CA GLU A 15 9.96 -4.41 10.32
C GLU A 15 9.90 -3.10 9.53
N ILE A 16 9.44 -3.15 8.28
CA ILE A 16 9.24 -1.94 7.46
C ILE A 16 8.22 -0.99 8.09
N TYR A 17 7.10 -1.50 8.60
CA TYR A 17 6.12 -0.66 9.30
C TYR A 17 6.77 0.01 10.53
N SER A 18 7.55 -0.75 11.30
CA SER A 18 8.31 -0.22 12.44
C SER A 18 9.28 0.88 12.02
N ARG A 19 9.98 0.67 10.90
CA ARG A 19 10.94 1.64 10.35
C ARG A 19 10.28 2.95 9.96
N VAL A 20 9.16 2.89 9.22
CA VAL A 20 8.38 4.10 8.90
C VAL A 20 7.87 4.76 10.19
N LYS A 21 7.32 3.99 11.13
CA LYS A 21 6.81 4.56 12.38
C LYS A 21 7.90 5.20 13.25
N SER A 22 9.13 4.73 13.14
CA SER A 22 10.31 5.30 13.80
C SER A 22 11.00 6.37 12.96
N ASN A 23 10.51 6.69 11.75
CA ASN A 23 11.14 7.58 10.78
C ASN A 23 12.61 7.21 10.53
N ASP A 24 12.87 5.90 10.33
CA ASP A 24 14.20 5.32 10.10
C ASP A 24 14.22 4.42 8.86
N PRO A 25 14.79 4.86 7.72
CA PRO A 25 15.54 6.10 7.55
C PRO A 25 14.62 7.32 7.53
N ALA A 26 15.21 8.50 7.70
CA ALA A 26 14.47 9.76 7.67
C ALA A 26 13.70 9.91 6.35
N ASN A 27 12.49 10.45 6.43
CA ASN A 27 11.55 10.63 5.31
C ASN A 27 10.96 9.33 4.74
N SER A 28 11.18 8.20 5.40
CA SER A 28 10.54 6.94 5.01
C SER A 28 9.03 7.01 5.22
N ALA A 29 8.28 6.39 4.31
CA ALA A 29 6.83 6.42 4.32
C ALA A 29 6.23 5.14 3.71
N LEU A 30 4.96 4.91 4.03
CA LEU A 30 4.12 4.00 3.25
C LEU A 30 3.37 4.79 2.18
N ILE A 31 3.44 4.33 0.94
CA ILE A 31 2.78 4.96 -0.21
C ILE A 31 1.60 4.09 -0.61
N LEU A 32 0.40 4.67 -0.59
CA LEU A 32 -0.80 4.04 -1.12
C LEU A 32 -1.01 4.48 -2.55
N VAL A 33 -0.88 3.56 -3.49
CA VAL A 33 -1.00 3.81 -4.93
C VAL A 33 -2.35 3.25 -5.41
N PRO A 34 -3.30 4.09 -5.83
CA PRO A 34 -4.54 3.62 -6.44
C PRO A 34 -4.27 3.02 -7.82
N ILE A 35 -4.77 1.82 -8.07
CA ILE A 35 -4.54 1.08 -9.31
C ILE A 35 -5.85 0.97 -10.10
N GLU A 36 -5.80 1.37 -11.37
CA GLU A 36 -6.95 1.35 -12.28
C GLU A 36 -7.48 -0.07 -12.47
N THR A 37 -8.80 -0.19 -12.64
CA THR A 37 -9.43 -1.46 -13.03
C THR A 37 -9.02 -1.89 -14.44
N ALA A 38 -8.86 -0.92 -15.35
CA ALA A 38 -8.49 -1.19 -16.73
C ALA A 38 -7.01 -1.59 -16.83
N GLY A 39 -6.73 -2.70 -17.51
CA GLY A 39 -5.37 -3.18 -17.72
C GLY A 39 -4.73 -3.87 -16.50
N LEU A 40 -5.45 -3.98 -15.38
CA LEU A 40 -4.95 -4.65 -14.18
C LEU A 40 -4.54 -6.10 -14.46
N GLU A 41 -3.26 -6.40 -14.28
CA GLU A 41 -2.74 -7.76 -14.39
C GLU A 41 -3.29 -8.67 -13.29
N SER A 42 -3.21 -9.99 -13.49
CA SER A 42 -3.67 -10.94 -12.48
C SER A 42 -2.81 -10.88 -11.21
N ASP A 43 -3.41 -11.18 -10.06
CA ASP A 43 -2.71 -11.24 -8.76
C ASP A 43 -1.46 -12.15 -8.79
N ALA A 44 -1.50 -13.25 -9.56
CA ALA A 44 -0.39 -14.18 -9.72
C ALA A 44 0.83 -13.57 -10.45
N VAL A 45 0.62 -12.56 -11.29
CA VAL A 45 1.70 -11.81 -11.93
C VAL A 45 2.17 -10.68 -11.03
N LEU A 46 1.23 -9.97 -10.41
CA LEU A 46 1.50 -8.79 -9.58
C LEU A 46 2.24 -9.12 -8.29
N ILE A 47 2.03 -10.32 -7.72
CA ILE A 47 2.71 -10.76 -6.49
C ILE A 47 4.24 -10.88 -6.66
N ASP A 48 4.72 -11.07 -7.89
CA ASP A 48 6.14 -11.30 -8.21
C ASP A 48 6.91 -10.03 -8.59
N LYS A 49 6.21 -8.91 -8.80
CA LYS A 49 6.83 -7.62 -9.17
C LYS A 49 7.62 -7.05 -7.98
N ALA A 50 8.84 -6.59 -8.23
CA ALA A 50 9.78 -6.21 -7.16
C ALA A 50 9.78 -4.72 -6.83
N THR A 51 9.35 -3.86 -7.77
CA THR A 51 9.33 -2.40 -7.62
C THR A 51 8.00 -1.83 -8.11
N LEU A 52 7.69 -0.59 -7.72
CA LEU A 52 6.54 0.13 -8.29
C LEU A 52 6.72 0.34 -9.80
N SER A 53 7.95 0.55 -10.26
CA SER A 53 8.24 0.60 -11.70
C SER A 53 7.86 -0.70 -12.42
N ASP A 54 8.15 -1.87 -11.86
CA ASP A 54 7.79 -3.16 -12.46
C ASP A 54 6.27 -3.34 -12.53
N TRP A 55 5.55 -2.85 -11.52
CA TRP A 55 4.09 -2.81 -11.49
C TRP A 55 3.52 -1.97 -12.63
N LEU A 56 4.07 -0.77 -12.85
CA LEU A 56 3.56 0.20 -13.83
C LEU A 56 4.11 -0.01 -15.25
N SER A 57 5.09 -0.90 -15.43
CA SER A 57 5.67 -1.24 -16.74
C SER A 57 4.83 -2.21 -17.58
N GLY A 58 3.88 -2.90 -16.94
CA GLY A 58 2.99 -3.88 -17.59
C GLY A 58 1.77 -3.22 -18.23
N THR A 59 0.63 -3.90 -18.17
CA THR A 59 -0.67 -3.30 -18.56
C THR A 59 -1.35 -2.56 -17.41
N THR A 60 -0.85 -2.75 -16.19
CA THR A 60 -1.38 -2.17 -14.96
C THR A 60 -1.07 -0.67 -14.90
N ASN A 61 -2.09 0.16 -14.67
CA ASN A 61 -1.96 1.61 -14.60
C ASN A 61 -2.24 2.15 -13.20
N GLU A 62 -1.48 3.17 -12.81
CA GLU A 62 -1.80 4.00 -11.65
C GLU A 62 -2.95 4.96 -11.99
N GLN A 63 -3.91 5.12 -11.07
CA GLN A 63 -4.91 6.17 -11.18
C GLN A 63 -4.37 7.51 -10.68
N ALA A 64 -3.65 8.21 -11.57
CA ALA A 64 -2.97 9.46 -11.25
C ALA A 64 -3.90 10.61 -10.85
N THR A 65 -5.16 10.62 -11.31
CA THR A 65 -6.12 11.70 -10.97
C THR A 65 -6.55 11.64 -9.51
N MET A 66 -6.74 10.42 -8.98
CA MET A 66 -6.99 10.19 -7.57
C MET A 66 -5.70 10.41 -6.76
N GLY A 67 -4.57 9.99 -7.31
CA GLY A 67 -3.23 10.29 -6.80
C GLY A 67 -2.82 9.43 -5.60
N ARG A 68 -1.51 9.31 -5.40
CA ARG A 68 -0.92 8.57 -4.27
C ARG A 68 -1.25 9.23 -2.93
N LYS A 69 -1.29 8.44 -1.86
CA LYS A 69 -1.30 8.94 -0.48
C LYS A 69 -0.05 8.51 0.25
N THR A 70 0.58 9.45 0.94
CA THR A 70 1.76 9.20 1.76
C THR A 70 1.33 9.10 3.21
N LEU A 71 1.72 8.01 3.88
CA LEU A 71 1.54 7.80 5.31
C LEU A 71 2.93 7.77 5.96
N THR A 72 3.20 8.78 6.76
CA THR A 72 4.44 8.95 7.53
C THR A 72 4.27 8.38 8.93
N ASP A 73 5.30 8.54 9.77
CA ASP A 73 5.23 8.20 11.19
C ASP A 73 4.04 8.86 11.91
N ALA A 74 3.60 10.05 11.47
CA ALA A 74 2.50 10.78 12.08
C ALA A 74 1.14 10.10 11.86
N GLU A 75 0.89 9.56 10.66
CA GLU A 75 -0.38 8.90 10.34
C GLU A 75 -0.47 7.45 10.87
N LEU A 76 0.67 6.78 11.04
CA LEU A 76 0.71 5.39 11.46
C LEU A 76 0.47 5.23 12.96
N ALA A 77 -0.21 4.15 13.35
CA ALA A 77 -0.39 3.79 14.75
C ALA A 77 0.93 3.25 15.33
N ALA A 78 1.03 3.25 16.67
CA ALA A 78 2.07 2.46 17.32
C ALA A 78 1.88 0.98 16.99
N LEU A 79 2.98 0.23 16.94
CA LEU A 79 2.94 -1.21 16.72
C LEU A 79 2.12 -1.89 17.83
N PRO A 80 1.19 -2.80 17.50
CA PRO A 80 0.42 -3.51 18.50
C PRO A 80 1.30 -4.51 19.26
N SER A 81 0.83 -4.94 20.43
CA SER A 81 1.42 -6.10 21.11
C SER A 81 1.18 -7.38 20.28
N PRO A 82 2.11 -8.33 20.26
CA PRO A 82 1.87 -9.65 19.67
C PRO A 82 0.65 -10.33 20.27
N ASP A 83 -0.15 -11.00 19.44
CA ASP A 83 -1.24 -11.87 19.89
C ASP A 83 -0.68 -13.25 20.21
N ASN A 84 -0.25 -13.40 21.46
CA ASN A 84 0.29 -14.66 21.98
C ASN A 84 -0.77 -15.77 22.16
N THR A 85 -2.06 -15.46 21.98
CA THR A 85 -3.13 -16.47 22.10
C THR A 85 -3.37 -17.17 20.76
N ASN A 86 -3.31 -16.41 19.67
CA ASN A 86 -3.55 -16.93 18.32
C ASN A 86 -2.26 -17.13 17.51
N ASP A 87 -1.10 -16.92 18.13
CA ASP A 87 0.24 -16.97 17.51
C ASP A 87 0.34 -16.05 16.28
N ARG A 88 -0.08 -14.78 16.45
CA ARG A 88 -0.21 -13.82 15.34
C ARG A 88 0.40 -12.47 15.62
N TYR A 89 0.78 -11.79 14.55
CA TYR A 89 1.12 -10.38 14.56
C TYR A 89 0.43 -9.65 13.41
N ASP A 90 -0.59 -8.87 13.74
CA ASP A 90 -1.44 -8.15 12.78
C ASP A 90 -0.98 -6.68 12.69
N ILE A 91 -0.71 -6.21 11.47
CA ILE A 91 -0.43 -4.80 11.18
C ILE A 91 -1.62 -4.20 10.46
N SER A 92 -2.07 -3.02 10.90
CA SER A 92 -3.17 -2.29 10.30
C SER A 92 -2.74 -0.92 9.76
N LEU A 93 -3.48 -0.47 8.75
CA LEU A 93 -3.40 0.89 8.22
C LEU A 93 -4.53 1.76 8.78
N PRO A 94 -4.30 3.08 8.94
CA PRO A 94 -5.35 4.02 9.26
C PRO A 94 -6.37 4.11 8.12
N ALA A 95 -7.54 4.69 8.40
CA ALA A 95 -8.47 5.07 7.34
C ALA A 95 -7.86 6.19 6.49
N VAL A 96 -8.06 6.13 5.18
CA VAL A 96 -7.51 7.12 4.24
C VAL A 96 -8.61 7.61 3.31
N THR A 97 -8.70 8.92 3.14
CA THR A 97 -9.70 9.57 2.30
C THR A 97 -9.04 10.31 1.14
N TRP A 98 -9.52 10.03 -0.07
CA TRP A 98 -9.32 10.83 -1.26
C TRP A 98 -10.50 11.78 -1.40
N ALA A 99 -10.27 13.05 -1.05
CA ALA A 99 -11.33 14.07 -1.10
C ALA A 99 -11.68 14.39 -2.56
N GLY A 100 -12.97 14.46 -2.87
CA GLY A 100 -13.47 14.77 -4.21
C GLY A 100 -12.86 13.91 -5.32
N ALA A 101 -12.72 12.60 -5.09
CA ALA A 101 -12.00 11.70 -5.98
C ALA A 101 -12.63 11.66 -7.39
N THR A 102 -11.81 11.85 -8.43
CA THR A 102 -12.19 11.74 -9.84
C THR A 102 -11.20 10.86 -10.60
N GLY A 103 -11.52 10.50 -11.86
CA GLY A 103 -10.69 9.65 -12.71
C GLY A 103 -11.35 8.31 -13.03
N ASN A 104 -10.57 7.39 -13.59
CA ASN A 104 -11.06 6.05 -13.95
C ASN A 104 -11.32 5.19 -12.69
N PRO A 105 -12.19 4.16 -12.80
CA PRO A 105 -12.39 3.20 -11.73
C PRO A 105 -11.09 2.54 -11.27
N VAL A 106 -11.03 2.25 -9.97
CA VAL A 106 -9.93 1.53 -9.32
C VAL A 106 -10.41 0.18 -8.80
N SER A 107 -9.49 -0.79 -8.75
CA SER A 107 -9.78 -2.11 -8.18
C SER A 107 -8.83 -2.53 -7.07
N LYS A 108 -7.69 -1.86 -6.92
CA LYS A 108 -6.73 -2.16 -5.87
C LYS A 108 -6.07 -0.89 -5.34
N ILE A 109 -5.67 -0.93 -4.07
CA ILE A 109 -4.65 -0.04 -3.51
C ILE A 109 -3.40 -0.89 -3.32
N LEU A 110 -2.31 -0.50 -4.00
CA LEU A 110 -1.00 -1.06 -3.73
C LEU A 110 -0.37 -0.29 -2.57
N VAL A 111 -0.02 -1.00 -1.50
CA VAL A 111 0.73 -0.48 -0.38
C VAL A 111 2.20 -0.70 -0.67
N CYS A 112 2.95 0.38 -0.78
CA CYS A 112 4.39 0.36 -1.00
C CYS A 112 5.14 0.97 0.19
N TYR A 113 6.42 0.66 0.26
CA TYR A 113 7.39 1.33 1.11
C TYR A 113 8.31 2.20 0.25
N ASP A 114 8.47 3.43 0.68
CA ASP A 114 9.48 4.36 0.17
C ASP A 114 10.46 4.66 1.31
N SER A 115 11.75 4.44 1.09
CA SER A 115 12.77 4.75 2.07
C SER A 115 13.09 6.25 2.17
N ASP A 116 12.83 7.03 1.12
CA ASP A 116 13.07 8.47 1.15
C ASP A 116 12.15 9.17 0.15
N THR A 117 11.04 9.70 0.66
CA THR A 117 10.04 10.43 -0.15
C THR A 117 10.55 11.72 -0.79
N THR A 118 11.79 12.14 -0.51
CA THR A 118 12.41 13.35 -1.10
C THR A 118 13.35 13.05 -2.27
N ALA A 119 13.61 11.77 -2.55
CA ALA A 119 14.55 11.33 -3.55
C ALA A 119 14.06 10.05 -4.27
N GLY A 120 14.88 9.55 -5.19
CA GLY A 120 14.62 8.27 -5.87
C GLY A 120 13.55 8.35 -6.97
N THR A 121 13.15 7.17 -7.40
CA THR A 121 12.20 6.90 -8.49
C THR A 121 11.28 5.75 -8.11
N ASP A 122 10.29 5.43 -8.96
CA ASP A 122 9.42 4.26 -8.75
C ASP A 122 10.18 2.92 -8.74
N ALA A 123 11.44 2.88 -9.20
CA ALA A 123 12.31 1.70 -9.08
C ALA A 123 12.83 1.50 -7.65
N ASP A 124 12.82 2.54 -6.81
CA ASP A 124 13.27 2.49 -5.41
C ASP A 124 12.12 2.16 -4.45
N ILE A 125 10.88 2.24 -4.94
CA ILE A 125 9.65 2.01 -4.16
C ILE A 125 9.28 0.53 -4.17
N LEU A 126 9.15 -0.05 -2.98
CA LEU A 126 9.00 -1.50 -2.77
C LEU A 126 7.54 -1.87 -2.48
N PRO A 127 6.88 -2.73 -3.28
CA PRO A 127 5.52 -3.18 -3.01
C PRO A 127 5.49 -4.09 -1.78
N LEU A 128 4.53 -3.85 -0.88
CA LEU A 128 4.33 -4.62 0.36
C LEU A 128 3.11 -5.53 0.26
N ALA A 129 1.95 -4.93 -0.04
CA ALA A 129 0.68 -5.63 -0.06
C ALA A 129 -0.29 -5.00 -1.04
N GLN A 130 -1.14 -5.83 -1.63
CA GLN A 130 -2.24 -5.43 -2.49
C GLN A 130 -3.53 -5.52 -1.68
N ILE A 131 -4.30 -4.44 -1.64
CA ILE A 131 -5.61 -4.39 -0.98
C ILE A 131 -6.68 -4.30 -2.06
N ASP A 132 -7.64 -5.21 -2.07
CA ASP A 132 -8.80 -5.09 -2.94
C ASP A 132 -9.63 -3.86 -2.57
N PHE A 133 -9.79 -2.95 -3.52
CA PHE A 133 -10.50 -1.70 -3.34
C PHE A 133 -11.21 -1.32 -4.64
N VAL A 134 -12.43 -1.84 -4.79
CA VAL A 134 -13.25 -1.59 -5.98
C VAL A 134 -14.07 -0.34 -5.77
N ALA A 135 -13.76 0.71 -6.51
CA ALA A 135 -14.46 1.98 -6.43
C ALA A 135 -14.47 2.70 -7.78
N THR A 136 -15.52 3.48 -8.03
CA THR A 136 -15.59 4.40 -9.16
C THR A 136 -15.58 5.83 -8.61
N PRO A 137 -14.48 6.59 -8.80
CA PRO A 137 -14.44 8.00 -8.44
C PRO A 137 -15.58 8.77 -9.12
N SER A 138 -16.31 9.58 -8.34
CA SER A 138 -17.55 10.26 -8.78
C SER A 138 -17.54 11.78 -8.55
N GLY A 139 -16.44 12.31 -8.02
CA GLY A 139 -16.33 13.68 -7.52
C GLY A 139 -16.71 13.83 -6.05
N THR A 140 -17.16 12.76 -5.38
CA THR A 140 -17.33 12.73 -3.92
C THR A 140 -16.09 12.19 -3.22
N ASP A 141 -16.02 12.38 -1.90
CA ASP A 141 -14.98 11.77 -1.09
C ASP A 141 -15.05 10.24 -1.19
N LEU A 142 -13.86 9.64 -1.35
CA LEU A 142 -13.69 8.21 -1.41
C LEU A 142 -12.81 7.78 -0.23
N ALA A 143 -13.36 6.96 0.67
CA ALA A 143 -12.66 6.51 1.86
C ALA A 143 -12.34 5.02 1.77
N MET A 144 -11.06 4.68 1.96
CA MET A 144 -10.64 3.33 2.30
C MET A 144 -10.73 3.16 3.81
N SER A 145 -11.59 2.25 4.27
CA SER A 145 -11.60 1.88 5.67
C SER A 145 -10.27 1.23 6.04
N GLY A 146 -9.66 1.67 7.14
CA GLY A 146 -8.48 1.03 7.70
C GLY A 146 -8.74 -0.44 8.08
N GLY A 147 -7.68 -1.19 8.33
CA GLY A 147 -7.79 -2.61 8.65
C GLY A 147 -6.46 -3.34 8.58
N VAL A 148 -6.48 -4.63 8.92
CA VAL A 148 -5.28 -5.49 8.90
C VAL A 148 -4.80 -5.65 7.46
N VAL A 149 -3.66 -5.04 7.14
CA VAL A 149 -3.01 -5.12 5.82
C VAL A 149 -2.08 -6.33 5.73
N PHE A 150 -1.52 -6.74 6.87
CA PHE A 150 -0.59 -7.86 6.96
C PHE A 150 -0.79 -8.62 8.25
N ARG A 151 -0.68 -9.95 8.17
CA ARG A 151 -0.66 -10.87 9.30
C ARG A 151 0.54 -11.78 9.16
N ALA A 152 1.41 -11.79 10.17
CA ALA A 152 2.33 -12.90 10.38
C ALA A 152 1.59 -13.98 11.18
N ALA A 153 1.64 -15.21 10.68
CA ALA A 153 1.10 -16.43 11.27
C ALA A 153 1.87 -17.64 10.73
#